data_AF-A0A7S0G2V0-F1
#
_entry.id   AF-A0A7S0G2V0-F1
#
_cell.length_a   1.000
_cell.length_b   1.000
_cell.length_c   1.000
_cell.angle_alpha   90.00
_cell.angle_beta   90.00
_cell.angle_gamma   90.00
#
_symmetry.space_group_name_H-M   'P 1'
#
loop_
_entity.id
_entity.type
_entity.pdbx_description
1 polymer ?
#
loop_
_entity_poly.entity_id
_entity_poly.type
_entity_poly.pdbx_seq_one_letter_code
_entity_poly.pdbx_strand_id
1 'polypeptide(L)'
;WTVTGQTYTRKQDYVVLTALAGVGQSSAKMANDIRLLAHLKEVEEPFEKKQIGSSAMPYKRNPMRCERLCGIARFLQNLVLNPAETASIQWLERSLDDSANRRLANSEAFLATDACLQLVANVTTGLVVHPKVVTKHMNEELPFLA
;
A
#
# COMPACT_ATOMS: atom_id res chain seq x y z
N TRP A 1 16.01 24.05 3.66
CA TRP A 1 17.02 24.41 2.65
C TRP A 1 17.11 25.92 2.60
N THR A 2 18.31 26.48 2.77
CA THR A 2 18.52 27.94 2.91
C THR A 2 18.95 28.62 1.61
N VAL A 3 19.19 27.85 0.53
CA VAL A 3 19.66 28.35 -0.77
C VAL A 3 18.85 27.70 -1.88
N THR A 4 18.56 28.47 -2.94
CA THR A 4 17.84 28.03 -4.13
C THR A 4 18.51 28.53 -5.41
N GLY A 5 18.34 27.80 -6.50
CA GLY A 5 18.45 28.36 -7.85
C GLY A 5 17.14 29.07 -8.23
N GLN A 6 16.64 28.83 -9.44
CA GLN A 6 15.31 29.35 -9.85
C GLN A 6 14.16 28.68 -9.08
N THR A 7 14.36 27.46 -8.59
CA THR A 7 13.35 26.72 -7.81
C THR A 7 13.97 26.07 -6.57
N TYR A 8 13.11 25.61 -5.65
CA TYR A 8 13.56 24.70 -4.59
C TYR A 8 14.18 23.44 -5.21
N THR A 9 15.16 22.84 -4.55
CA THR A 9 15.84 21.64 -5.05
C THR A 9 14.86 20.46 -5.23
N ARG A 10 14.85 19.85 -6.42
CA ARG A 10 14.00 18.68 -6.74
C ARG A 10 14.34 17.45 -5.91
N LYS A 11 15.46 17.46 -5.18
CA LYS A 11 15.76 16.46 -4.14
C LYS A 11 14.67 16.39 -3.05
N GLN A 12 13.94 17.49 -2.80
CA GLN A 12 12.80 17.48 -1.87
C GLN A 12 11.67 16.58 -2.37
N ASP A 13 11.37 16.59 -3.67
CA ASP A 13 10.32 15.76 -4.25
C ASP A 13 10.65 14.27 -4.04
N TYR A 14 11.93 13.90 -4.19
CA TYR A 14 12.40 12.54 -3.91
C TYR A 14 12.23 12.14 -2.45
N VAL A 15 12.59 13.02 -1.50
CA VAL A 15 12.42 12.76 -0.06
C VAL A 15 10.94 12.56 0.30
N VAL A 16 10.04 13.36 -0.29
CA VAL A 16 8.60 13.22 -0.04
C VAL A 16 8.07 11.91 -0.62
N LEU A 17 8.34 11.64 -1.91
CA LEU A 17 7.79 10.46 -2.58
C LEU A 17 8.36 9.15 -2.02
N THR A 18 9.61 9.12 -1.55
CA THR A 18 10.18 7.96 -0.86
C THR A 18 9.49 7.71 0.49
N ALA A 19 9.17 8.74 1.25
CA ALA A 19 8.41 8.59 2.50
C ALA A 19 7.01 8.04 2.23
N LEU A 20 6.31 8.54 1.21
CA LEU A 20 5.01 8.02 0.77
C LEU A 20 5.13 6.54 0.33
N ALA A 21 6.14 6.20 -0.46
CA ALA A 21 6.40 4.82 -0.86
C ALA A 21 6.66 3.89 0.35
N GLY A 22 7.31 4.37 1.41
CA GLY A 22 7.47 3.63 2.66
C GLY A 22 6.14 3.30 3.36
N VAL A 23 5.18 4.23 3.31
CA VAL A 23 3.80 3.97 3.77
C VAL A 23 3.16 2.87 2.91
N GLY A 24 3.33 2.93 1.59
CA GLY A 24 2.87 1.90 0.66
C GLY A 24 3.46 0.51 0.96
N GLN A 25 4.78 0.42 1.19
CA GLN A 25 5.45 -0.83 1.56
C GLN A 25 4.89 -1.44 2.83
N SER A 26 4.73 -0.63 3.87
CA SER A 26 4.16 -1.06 5.16
C SER A 26 2.72 -1.57 5.00
N SER A 27 1.92 -0.82 4.23
CA SER A 27 0.53 -1.16 3.94
C SER A 27 0.40 -2.47 3.15
N ALA A 28 1.25 -2.67 2.13
CA ALA A 28 1.27 -3.89 1.32
C ALA A 28 1.72 -5.12 2.13
N LYS A 29 2.70 -4.96 3.03
CA LYS A 29 3.16 -6.05 3.90
C LYS A 29 2.02 -6.51 4.82
N MET A 30 1.34 -5.57 5.48
CA MET A 30 0.17 -5.88 6.30
C MET A 30 -0.93 -6.58 5.49
N ALA A 31 -1.28 -6.05 4.31
CA ALA A 31 -2.29 -6.67 3.45
C ALA A 31 -1.90 -8.08 2.98
N ASN A 32 -0.62 -8.32 2.67
CA ASN A 32 -0.16 -9.66 2.30
C ASN A 32 -0.33 -10.65 3.45
N ASP A 33 0.02 -10.27 4.68
CA ASP A 33 -0.19 -11.13 5.85
C ASP A 33 -1.68 -11.43 6.04
N ILE A 34 -2.56 -10.43 5.93
CA ILE A 34 -4.02 -10.64 6.05
C ILE A 34 -4.54 -11.58 4.94
N ARG A 35 -4.02 -11.48 3.71
CA ARG A 35 -4.41 -12.39 2.62
C ARG A 35 -4.01 -13.84 2.92
N LEU A 36 -2.86 -14.06 3.55
CA LEU A 36 -2.42 -15.39 4.00
C LEU A 36 -3.28 -15.90 5.16
N LEU A 37 -3.55 -15.05 6.15
CA LEU A 37 -4.43 -15.40 7.28
C LEU A 37 -5.87 -15.71 6.83
N ALA A 38 -6.35 -15.06 5.78
CA ALA A 38 -7.63 -15.37 5.14
C ALA A 38 -7.62 -16.73 4.45
N HIS A 39 -6.50 -17.13 3.83
CA HIS A 39 -6.33 -18.49 3.33
C HIS A 39 -6.40 -19.54 4.45
N LEU A 40 -5.80 -19.23 5.61
CA LEU A 40 -5.89 -20.06 6.82
C LEU A 40 -7.25 -19.99 7.52
N LYS A 41 -8.16 -19.09 7.10
CA LYS A 41 -9.45 -18.82 7.77
C LYS A 41 -9.31 -18.40 9.23
N GLU A 42 -8.16 -17.83 9.60
CA GLU A 42 -7.92 -17.30 10.94
C GLU A 42 -8.40 -15.87 11.07
N VAL A 43 -8.29 -15.10 9.97
CA VAL A 43 -8.68 -13.70 9.89
C VAL A 43 -9.38 -13.43 8.56
N GLU A 44 -10.45 -12.66 8.58
CA GLU A 44 -11.12 -12.16 7.38
C GLU A 44 -11.15 -10.62 7.40
N GLU A 45 -11.09 -9.99 6.22
CA GLU A 45 -11.41 -8.56 6.09
C GLU A 45 -12.92 -8.33 6.28
N PRO A 46 -13.35 -7.11 6.67
CA PRO A 46 -14.78 -6.82 6.85
C PRO A 46 -15.60 -7.16 5.60
N PHE A 47 -16.72 -7.86 5.79
CA PHE A 47 -17.62 -8.26 4.71
C PHE A 47 -18.97 -7.55 4.83
N GLU A 48 -19.30 -6.70 3.86
CA GLU A 48 -20.52 -5.91 3.93
C GLU A 48 -21.76 -6.76 3.61
N LYS A 49 -22.92 -6.39 4.19
CA LYS A 49 -24.17 -7.15 4.06
C LYS A 49 -24.61 -7.40 2.61
N LYS A 50 -24.29 -6.49 1.69
CA LYS A 50 -24.64 -6.58 0.25
C LYS A 50 -23.44 -6.96 -0.63
N GLN A 51 -22.29 -7.27 -0.04
CA GLN A 51 -21.08 -7.58 -0.80
C GLN A 51 -21.21 -8.95 -1.47
N ILE A 52 -20.91 -9.00 -2.77
CA ILE A 52 -20.85 -10.24 -3.54
C ILE A 52 -19.39 -10.62 -3.68
N GLY A 53 -18.98 -11.74 -3.08
CA GLY A 53 -17.58 -12.18 -3.12
C GLY A 53 -17.17 -12.85 -4.43
N SER A 54 -18.11 -13.48 -5.13
CA SER A 54 -17.93 -14.01 -6.49
C SER A 54 -19.27 -14.10 -7.21
N SER A 55 -19.28 -13.81 -8.52
CA SER A 55 -20.47 -13.94 -9.37
C SER A 55 -20.95 -15.38 -9.54
N ALA A 56 -20.07 -16.37 -9.35
CA ALA A 56 -20.38 -17.78 -9.58
C ALA A 56 -20.38 -18.64 -8.30
N MET A 57 -19.72 -18.20 -7.23
CA MET A 57 -19.54 -18.98 -6.00
C MET A 57 -20.06 -18.21 -4.78
N PRO A 58 -21.30 -18.45 -4.32
CA PRO A 58 -21.94 -17.70 -3.24
C PRO A 58 -21.20 -17.76 -1.89
N TYR A 59 -20.45 -18.83 -1.64
CA TYR A 59 -19.70 -19.03 -0.40
C TYR A 59 -18.33 -18.35 -0.41
N LYS A 60 -17.85 -17.87 -1.56
CA LYS A 60 -16.47 -17.39 -1.71
C LYS A 60 -16.34 -15.99 -1.11
N ARG A 61 -15.49 -15.86 -0.09
CA ARG A 61 -15.06 -14.59 0.49
C ARG A 61 -13.60 -14.35 0.14
N ASN A 62 -13.30 -13.23 -0.50
CA ASN A 62 -11.94 -12.88 -0.92
C ASN A 62 -11.48 -11.63 -0.15
N PRO A 63 -10.19 -11.56 0.23
CA PRO A 63 -9.59 -10.36 0.82
C PRO A 63 -9.32 -9.28 -0.24
N MET A 64 -10.38 -8.85 -0.95
CA MET A 64 -10.26 -8.03 -2.16
C MET A 64 -9.76 -6.61 -1.86
N ARG A 65 -10.08 -6.06 -0.68
CA ARG A 65 -9.56 -4.75 -0.26
C ARG A 65 -8.06 -4.83 -0.01
N CYS A 66 -7.60 -5.91 0.64
CA CYS A 66 -6.18 -6.17 0.83
C CYS A 66 -5.45 -6.38 -0.52
N GLU A 67 -6.05 -7.10 -1.46
CA GLU A 67 -5.50 -7.25 -2.82
C GLU A 67 -5.39 -5.92 -3.56
N ARG A 68 -6.43 -5.09 -3.50
CA ARG A 68 -6.42 -3.72 -4.05
C ARG A 68 -5.33 -2.87 -3.40
N LEU A 69 -5.20 -2.95 -2.07
CA LEU A 69 -4.17 -2.23 -1.31
C LEU A 69 -2.76 -2.60 -1.80
N CYS A 70 -2.46 -3.88 -1.99
CA CYS A 70 -1.18 -4.33 -2.55
C CYS A 70 -0.94 -3.80 -3.98
N GLY A 71 -1.99 -3.72 -4.81
CA GLY A 71 -1.90 -3.18 -6.17
C GLY A 71 -1.52 -1.69 -6.18
N ILE A 72 -2.23 -0.87 -5.42
CA ILE A 72 -1.99 0.58 -5.31
C ILE A 72 -0.61 0.85 -4.67
N ALA A 73 -0.26 0.11 -3.63
CA ALA A 73 1.04 0.24 -2.98
C ALA A 73 2.21 -0.07 -3.91
N ARG A 74 2.07 -1.06 -4.80
CA ARG A 74 3.10 -1.37 -5.82
C ARG A 74 3.27 -0.21 -6.80
N PHE A 75 2.16 0.39 -7.25
CA PHE A 75 2.20 1.57 -8.10
C PHE A 75 2.92 2.73 -7.41
N LEU A 76 2.58 3.03 -6.16
CA LEU A 76 3.21 4.07 -5.35
C LEU A 76 4.73 3.87 -5.20
N GLN A 77 5.18 2.63 -4.99
CA GLN A 77 6.61 2.30 -4.91
C GLN A 77 7.35 2.60 -6.23
N ASN A 78 6.73 2.32 -7.37
CA ASN A 78 7.33 2.57 -8.68
C ASN A 78 7.43 4.07 -9.01
N LEU A 79 6.61 4.93 -8.39
CA LEU A 79 6.65 6.37 -8.64
C LEU A 79 7.95 7.03 -8.14
N VAL A 80 8.69 6.41 -7.21
CA VAL A 80 9.91 6.98 -6.58
C VAL A 80 11.03 7.29 -7.59
N LEU A 81 11.10 6.56 -8.70
CA LEU A 81 12.13 6.80 -9.71
C LEU A 81 11.95 8.16 -10.42
N ASN A 82 10.70 8.61 -10.57
CA ASN A 82 10.39 9.88 -11.23
C ASN A 82 11.12 11.09 -10.62
N PRO A 83 10.97 11.39 -9.31
CA PRO A 83 11.71 12.49 -8.69
C PRO A 83 13.21 12.21 -8.54
N ALA A 84 13.63 10.93 -8.48
CA ALA A 84 15.04 10.57 -8.42
C ALA A 84 15.77 10.97 -9.71
N GLU A 85 15.21 10.60 -10.85
CA GLU A 85 15.72 10.94 -12.18
C GLU A 85 15.56 12.43 -12.47
N THR A 86 14.40 13.02 -12.12
CA THR A 86 14.19 14.47 -12.27
C THR A 86 15.24 15.27 -11.51
N ALA A 87 15.60 14.86 -10.30
CA ALA A 87 16.61 15.58 -9.51
C ALA A 87 18.05 15.38 -10.03
N SER A 88 18.35 14.29 -10.73
CA SER A 88 19.72 13.97 -11.17
C SER A 88 20.13 14.69 -12.46
N ILE A 89 19.17 15.07 -13.29
CA ILE A 89 19.44 15.67 -14.62
C ILE A 89 19.14 17.17 -14.71
N GLN A 90 18.74 17.83 -13.60
CA GLN A 90 18.51 19.28 -13.60
C GLN A 90 19.78 20.04 -13.94
N TRP A 91 19.71 20.91 -14.96
CA TRP A 91 20.85 21.73 -15.37
C TRP A 91 20.92 23.03 -14.59
N LEU A 92 22.07 23.30 -13.98
CA LEU A 92 22.42 24.55 -13.29
C LEU A 92 21.29 25.05 -12.36
N GLU A 93 20.75 26.26 -12.58
CA GLU A 93 19.73 26.86 -11.73
C GLU A 93 18.32 26.26 -11.91
N ARG A 94 18.03 25.65 -13.08
CA ARG A 94 16.82 24.88 -13.43
C ARG A 94 16.76 24.54 -14.93
N SER A 95 16.24 23.36 -15.25
CA SER A 95 15.69 23.01 -16.57
C SER A 95 14.20 22.64 -16.45
N LEU A 96 13.39 22.90 -17.49
CA LEU A 96 11.91 22.83 -17.41
C LEU A 96 11.32 21.42 -17.59
N ASP A 97 12.15 20.43 -17.93
CA ASP A 97 11.79 19.02 -18.09
C ASP A 97 11.13 18.42 -16.83
N ASP A 98 11.40 19.00 -15.65
CA ASP A 98 10.76 18.60 -14.40
C ASP A 98 9.24 18.83 -14.37
N SER A 99 8.74 19.82 -15.12
CA SER A 99 7.38 20.34 -14.97
C SER A 99 6.30 19.31 -15.33
N ALA A 100 6.47 18.62 -16.46
CA ALA A 100 5.51 17.64 -16.93
C ALA A 100 5.47 16.42 -16.01
N ASN A 101 6.64 15.89 -15.63
CA ASN A 101 6.76 14.73 -14.76
C ASN A 101 6.13 14.99 -13.38
N ARG A 102 6.46 16.13 -12.75
CA ARG A 102 5.97 16.50 -11.41
C ARG A 102 4.45 16.69 -11.35
N ARG A 103 3.78 17.05 -12.46
CA ARG A 103 2.31 17.14 -12.50
C ARG A 103 1.65 15.77 -12.34
N LEU A 104 2.29 14.72 -12.84
CA LEU A 104 1.82 13.34 -12.73
C LEU A 104 2.30 12.70 -11.43
N ALA A 105 3.61 12.53 -11.28
CA ALA A 105 4.19 11.71 -10.21
C ALA A 105 3.82 12.22 -8.81
N ASN A 106 3.84 13.55 -8.59
CA ASN A 106 3.52 14.08 -7.27
C ASN A 106 2.03 13.90 -6.94
N SER A 107 1.13 14.23 -7.87
CA SER A 107 -0.31 14.15 -7.62
C SER A 107 -0.75 12.69 -7.43
N GLU A 108 -0.30 11.80 -8.31
CA GLU A 108 -0.59 10.37 -8.25
C GLU A 108 -0.03 9.72 -6.97
N ALA A 109 1.16 10.12 -6.50
CA ALA A 109 1.72 9.58 -5.26
C ALA A 109 0.87 9.94 -4.03
N PHE A 110 0.39 11.18 -3.91
CA PHE A 110 -0.49 11.58 -2.81
C PHE A 110 -1.84 10.88 -2.87
N LEU A 111 -2.46 10.80 -4.05
CA LEU A 111 -3.75 10.12 -4.24
C LEU A 111 -3.65 8.61 -3.97
N ALA A 112 -2.58 7.97 -4.42
CA ALA A 112 -2.33 6.57 -4.13
C ALA A 112 -2.12 6.32 -2.63
N THR A 113 -1.39 7.22 -1.95
CA THR A 113 -1.18 7.11 -0.49
C THR A 113 -2.49 7.28 0.28
N ASP A 114 -3.31 8.27 -0.08
CA ASP A 114 -4.63 8.47 0.51
C ASP A 114 -5.52 7.23 0.33
N ALA A 115 -5.60 6.70 -0.89
CA ALA A 115 -6.33 5.47 -1.16
C ALA A 115 -5.81 4.27 -0.35
N CYS A 116 -4.48 4.16 -0.17
CA CYS A 116 -3.87 3.15 0.69
C CYS A 116 -4.33 3.31 2.15
N LEU A 117 -4.25 4.51 2.71
CA LEU A 117 -4.60 4.77 4.11
C LEU A 117 -6.09 4.59 4.38
N GLN A 118 -6.97 4.98 3.45
CA GLN A 118 -8.41 4.73 3.56
C GLN A 118 -8.71 3.22 3.58
N LEU A 119 -8.02 2.44 2.74
CA LEU A 119 -8.14 0.98 2.74
C LEU A 119 -7.63 0.35 4.02
N VAL A 120 -6.47 0.79 4.53
CA VAL A 120 -5.91 0.34 5.81
C VAL A 120 -6.90 0.61 6.93
N ALA A 121 -7.43 1.83 7.03
CA ALA A 121 -8.40 2.20 8.05
C ALA A 121 -9.68 1.35 7.96
N ASN A 122 -10.20 1.12 6.76
CA ASN A 122 -11.39 0.30 6.56
C ASN A 122 -11.17 -1.16 6.97
N VAL A 123 -10.06 -1.77 6.53
CA VAL A 123 -9.73 -3.17 6.85
C VAL A 123 -9.49 -3.36 8.35
N THR A 124 -8.70 -2.48 8.96
CA THR A 124 -8.32 -2.61 10.38
C THR A 124 -9.49 -2.33 11.33
N THR A 125 -10.43 -1.46 10.97
CA THR A 125 -11.60 -1.15 11.81
C THR A 125 -12.60 -2.31 11.87
N GLY A 126 -12.71 -3.11 10.81
CA GLY A 126 -13.70 -4.19 10.71
C GLY A 126 -13.11 -5.59 10.62
N LEU A 127 -11.87 -5.77 11.06
CA LEU A 127 -11.16 -7.05 10.98
C LEU A 127 -11.89 -8.13 11.79
N VAL A 128 -12.12 -9.28 11.17
CA VAL A 128 -12.79 -10.42 11.81
C VAL A 128 -11.76 -11.48 12.14
N VAL A 129 -11.68 -11.90 13.41
CA VAL A 129 -10.79 -12.97 13.86
C VAL A 129 -11.62 -14.20 14.23
N HIS A 130 -11.11 -15.39 13.94
CA HIS A 130 -11.74 -16.67 14.27
C HIS A 130 -10.93 -17.46 15.33
N PRO A 131 -11.07 -17.14 16.64
CA PRO A 131 -10.25 -17.73 17.70
C PRO A 131 -10.28 -19.26 17.75
N LYS A 132 -11.43 -19.87 17.40
CA LYS A 132 -11.58 -21.33 17.38
C LYS A 132 -10.72 -22.00 16.30
N VAL A 133 -10.55 -21.35 15.14
CA VAL A 133 -9.69 -21.85 14.06
C VAL A 133 -8.22 -21.71 14.47
N VAL A 134 -7.85 -20.55 15.02
CA VAL A 134 -6.50 -20.30 15.54
C VAL A 134 -6.11 -21.33 16.61
N THR A 135 -6.99 -21.58 17.59
CA THR A 135 -6.75 -22.57 18.66
C THR A 135 -6.60 -23.99 18.08
N LYS A 136 -7.41 -24.32 17.07
CA LYS A 136 -7.33 -25.62 16.40
C LYS A 136 -5.96 -25.79 15.74
N HIS A 137 -5.52 -24.85 14.91
CA HIS A 137 -4.20 -24.93 14.24
C HIS A 137 -3.05 -24.95 15.26
N MET A 138 -3.14 -24.14 16.31
CA MET A 138 -2.14 -24.16 17.39
C MET A 138 -2.03 -25.55 18.02
N ASN A 139 -3.15 -26.19 18.36
CA ASN A 139 -3.15 -27.53 18.97
C ASN A 139 -2.69 -28.65 18.03
N GLU A 140 -2.80 -28.46 16.71
CA GLU A 140 -2.28 -29.40 15.71
C GLU A 140 -0.75 -29.38 15.67
N GLU A 141 -0.13 -28.21 15.83
CA GLU A 141 1.33 -28.04 15.77
C GLU A 141 2.02 -28.17 17.14
N LEU A 142 1.33 -27.84 18.23
CA LEU A 142 1.90 -27.83 19.59
C LEU A 142 2.62 -29.13 20.00
N PRO A 143 2.15 -30.35 19.66
CA PRO A 143 2.84 -31.59 20.01
C PRO A 143 4.23 -31.76 19.37
N PHE A 144 4.51 -31.06 18.27
CA PHE A 144 5.81 -31.11 17.58
C PHE A 144 6.77 -30.00 18.03
N LEU A 145 6.29 -29.02 18.81
CA LEU A 145 7.07 -27.90 19.35
C LEU A 145 7.65 -28.21 20.74
N ALA A 146 7.24 -29.32 21.36
CA ALA A 146 7.67 -29.77 22.69
C ALA A 146 8.91 -30.67 22.65
#